data_AF-A0A965L2M5-F1
#
_entry.id   AF-A0A965L2M5-F1
#
_cell.length_a   1.000
_cell.length_b   1.000
_cell.length_c   1.000
_cell.angle_alpha   90.00
_cell.angle_beta   90.00
_cell.angle_gamma   90.00
#
_symmetry.space_group_name_H-M   'P 1'
#
loop_
_entity.id
_entity.type
_entity.pdbx_description
1 polymer ?
#
loop_
_entity_poly.entity_id
_entity_poly.type
_entity_poly.pdbx_seq_one_letter_code
_entity_poly.pdbx_strand_id
1 'polypeptide(L)'
;MENKKTDTASALKDIISHAKEYGFVFPSSEIYDGLQAVYDYGQNGVELKNNLKTVWWKAMTMLQDNVVGIDASIFMHPLTWKASGHVDSFNDPMIDNRDSKKRYRADTLLEERSALLEDQGKADEAKALMQSMAKCLDAGDLEGVRQLIINQNITCPVSNTSNWTEVRQFNLMFSTQVGAVSEDASLIYLRPETAQGIFVNFLNVQKTGRMKIPFGIAQIGKAFRNEIVARNFIFRMREFEQMEM
;
A
#
# COMPACT_ATOMS: atom_id res chain seq x y z
N MET A 1 -24.41 -7.58 34.28
CA MET A 1 -23.14 -7.92 33.59
C MET A 1 -22.83 -6.75 32.68
N GLU A 2 -21.92 -5.88 33.11
CA GLU A 2 -21.50 -4.73 32.32
C GLU A 2 -20.82 -5.20 31.04
N ASN A 3 -21.36 -4.76 29.91
CA ASN A 3 -20.79 -4.98 28.60
C ASN A 3 -19.55 -4.08 28.51
N LYS A 4 -18.38 -4.60 28.91
CA LYS A 4 -17.09 -3.93 28.66
C LYS A 4 -17.01 -3.70 27.15
N LYS A 5 -17.15 -2.46 26.71
CA LYS A 5 -16.74 -2.04 25.37
C LYS A 5 -15.27 -2.45 25.25
N THR A 6 -15.01 -3.55 24.54
CA THR A 6 -13.66 -3.99 24.25
C THR A 6 -13.01 -2.88 23.45
N ASP A 7 -12.02 -2.22 24.05
CA ASP A 7 -11.26 -1.17 23.39
C ASP A 7 -10.62 -1.79 22.14
N THR A 8 -11.00 -1.32 20.94
CA THR A 8 -10.63 -1.94 19.66
C THR A 8 -9.12 -2.00 19.47
N ALA A 9 -8.39 -1.05 20.06
CA ALA A 9 -6.94 -1.04 20.11
C ALA A 9 -6.33 -2.18 20.96
N SER A 10 -7.04 -2.64 22.01
CA SER A 10 -6.65 -3.81 22.81
C SER A 10 -6.85 -5.09 22.00
N ALA A 11 -7.99 -5.22 21.32
CA ALA A 11 -8.32 -6.42 20.55
C ALA A 11 -7.31 -6.69 19.42
N LEU A 12 -6.84 -5.65 18.72
CA LEU A 12 -5.84 -5.81 17.67
C LEU A 12 -4.49 -6.31 18.21
N LYS A 13 -4.07 -5.83 19.39
CA LYS A 13 -2.83 -6.29 20.03
C LYS A 13 -2.90 -7.78 20.39
N ASP A 14 -4.06 -8.21 20.90
CA ASP A 14 -4.30 -9.61 21.24
C ASP A 14 -4.24 -10.51 20.00
N ILE A 15 -4.82 -10.07 18.88
CA ILE A 15 -4.74 -10.77 17.59
C ILE A 15 -3.30 -10.86 17.10
N ILE A 16 -2.53 -9.77 17.16
CA ILE A 16 -1.13 -9.76 16.74
C ILE A 16 -0.30 -10.73 17.59
N SER A 17 -0.50 -10.72 18.91
CA SER A 17 0.18 -11.64 19.83
C SER A 17 -0.13 -13.09 19.49
N HIS A 18 -1.41 -13.42 19.29
CA HIS A 18 -1.85 -14.76 18.91
C HIS A 18 -1.28 -15.19 17.54
N ALA A 19 -1.33 -14.31 16.54
CA ALA A 19 -0.81 -14.60 15.21
C ALA A 19 0.69 -14.94 15.23
N LYS A 20 1.46 -14.24 16.09
CA LYS A 20 2.89 -14.51 16.26
C LYS A 20 3.14 -15.80 17.04
N GLU A 21 2.48 -15.98 18.18
CA GLU A 21 2.68 -17.13 19.09
C GLU A 21 2.31 -18.46 18.44
N TYR A 22 1.24 -18.49 17.64
CA TYR A 22 0.72 -19.73 17.04
C TYR A 22 1.17 -19.93 15.58
N GLY A 23 2.20 -19.23 15.12
CA GLY A 23 2.82 -19.49 13.82
C GLY A 23 1.97 -19.12 12.61
N PHE A 24 1.19 -18.03 12.70
CA PHE A 24 0.50 -17.45 11.55
C PHE A 24 1.38 -16.46 10.80
N VAL A 25 1.83 -15.39 11.46
CA VAL A 25 2.61 -14.32 10.83
C VAL A 25 3.64 -13.77 11.81
N PHE A 26 4.87 -13.58 11.34
CA PHE A 26 5.96 -12.97 12.11
C PHE A 26 6.77 -11.98 11.27
N PRO A 27 7.46 -11.01 11.87
CA PRO A 27 8.34 -10.08 11.16
C PRO A 27 9.37 -10.82 10.32
N SER A 28 9.53 -10.42 9.07
CA SER A 28 10.54 -11.05 8.20
C SER A 28 11.94 -10.70 8.69
N SER A 29 12.85 -11.67 8.66
CA SER A 29 14.23 -11.51 9.17
C SER A 29 14.30 -11.10 10.65
N GLU A 30 13.41 -11.59 11.50
CA GLU A 30 13.29 -11.21 12.92
C GLU A 30 14.61 -11.32 13.72
N ILE A 31 15.47 -12.29 13.41
CA ILE A 31 16.78 -12.45 14.07
C ILE A 31 17.78 -11.33 13.75
N TYR A 32 17.49 -10.51 12.74
CA TYR A 32 18.28 -9.36 12.29
C TYR A 32 17.50 -8.05 12.50
N ASP A 33 16.80 -7.93 13.64
CA ASP A 33 15.93 -6.80 14.00
C ASP A 33 14.66 -6.63 13.14
N GLY A 34 14.46 -7.53 12.18
CA GLY A 34 13.33 -7.53 11.27
C GLY A 34 13.41 -6.47 10.17
N LEU A 35 12.67 -6.70 9.09
CA LEU A 35 12.47 -5.71 8.03
C LEU A 35 11.09 -5.05 8.17
N GLN A 36 11.07 -3.73 8.31
CA GLN A 36 9.85 -2.97 8.55
C GLN A 36 8.80 -3.17 7.42
N ALA A 37 7.54 -3.46 7.79
CA ALA A 37 6.42 -3.74 6.89
C ALA A 37 6.61 -4.95 5.95
N VAL A 38 7.52 -5.87 6.29
CA VAL A 38 7.69 -7.15 5.59
C VAL A 38 7.50 -8.27 6.60
N TYR A 39 6.66 -9.24 6.26
CA TYR A 39 6.27 -10.32 7.17
C TYR A 39 6.30 -11.66 6.47
N ASP A 40 6.67 -12.69 7.22
CA ASP A 40 6.68 -14.07 6.79
C ASP A 40 5.46 -14.80 7.38
N TYR A 41 4.88 -15.72 6.60
CA TYR A 41 3.76 -16.54 7.03
C TYR A 41 4.29 -17.88 7.54
N GLY A 42 3.96 -18.23 8.79
CA GLY A 42 4.34 -19.48 9.43
C GLY A 42 3.52 -20.69 8.96
N GLN A 43 3.71 -21.84 9.62
CA GLN A 43 3.05 -23.10 9.24
C GLN A 43 1.51 -23.02 9.22
N ASN A 44 0.90 -22.30 10.16
CA ASN A 44 -0.56 -22.15 10.17
C ASN A 44 -1.01 -21.03 9.22
N GLY A 45 -0.17 -19.98 9.07
CA GLY A 45 -0.46 -18.86 8.19
C GLY A 45 -0.44 -19.24 6.72
N VAL A 46 0.52 -20.07 6.29
CA VAL A 46 0.64 -20.52 4.90
C VAL A 46 -0.55 -21.40 4.52
N GLU A 47 -1.00 -22.30 5.40
CA GLU A 47 -2.18 -23.13 5.17
C GLU A 47 -3.45 -22.29 5.06
N LEU A 48 -3.66 -21.36 6.01
CA LEU A 48 -4.79 -20.43 5.95
C LEU A 48 -4.80 -19.63 4.64
N LYS A 49 -3.64 -19.08 4.26
CA LYS A 49 -3.48 -18.28 3.06
C LYS A 49 -3.73 -19.08 1.79
N ASN A 50 -3.23 -20.31 1.71
CA ASN A 50 -3.44 -21.21 0.57
C ASN A 50 -4.90 -21.62 0.44
N ASN A 51 -5.58 -21.88 1.56
CA ASN A 51 -7.01 -22.19 1.58
C ASN A 51 -7.82 -21.00 1.04
N LEU A 52 -7.52 -19.78 1.48
CA LEU A 52 -8.20 -18.57 0.99
C LEU A 52 -7.98 -18.37 -0.51
N LYS A 53 -6.73 -18.50 -0.98
CA LYS A 53 -6.40 -18.41 -2.42
C LYS A 53 -7.15 -19.46 -3.23
N THR A 54 -7.22 -20.70 -2.74
CA THR A 54 -7.90 -21.80 -3.41
C THR A 54 -9.41 -21.54 -3.54
N VAL A 55 -10.05 -21.08 -2.46
CA VAL A 55 -11.48 -20.76 -2.48
C VAL A 55 -11.76 -19.63 -3.47
N TRP A 56 -10.98 -18.55 -3.41
CA TRP A 56 -11.15 -17.42 -4.32
C TRP A 56 -10.92 -17.82 -5.79
N TRP A 57 -9.86 -18.58 -6.07
CA TRP A 57 -9.54 -19.01 -7.43
C TRP A 57 -10.64 -19.88 -8.03
N LYS A 58 -11.15 -20.83 -7.25
CA LYS A 58 -12.29 -21.66 -7.65
C LYS A 58 -13.53 -20.81 -7.91
N ALA A 59 -13.84 -19.88 -7.02
CA ALA A 59 -14.99 -18.99 -7.17
C ALA A 59 -14.92 -18.13 -8.44
N MET A 60 -13.73 -17.66 -8.80
CA MET A 60 -13.54 -16.85 -10.02
C MET A 60 -13.47 -17.70 -11.28
N THR A 61 -12.65 -18.76 -11.32
CA THR A 61 -12.31 -19.45 -12.58
C THR A 61 -13.06 -20.75 -12.83
N MET A 62 -13.69 -21.34 -11.80
CA MET A 62 -14.40 -22.61 -11.92
C MET A 62 -15.91 -22.48 -11.73
N LEU A 63 -16.37 -21.42 -11.04
CA LEU A 63 -17.80 -21.15 -10.86
C LEU A 63 -18.34 -20.07 -11.81
N GLN A 64 -17.48 -19.44 -12.62
CA GLN A 64 -17.87 -18.49 -13.66
C GLN A 64 -17.47 -19.05 -15.03
N ASP A 65 -18.40 -19.07 -15.98
CA ASP A 65 -18.16 -19.61 -17.32
C ASP A 65 -17.30 -18.71 -18.22
N ASN A 66 -17.15 -17.43 -17.84
CA ASN A 66 -16.49 -16.41 -18.66
C ASN A 66 -15.28 -15.76 -17.98
N VAL A 67 -14.68 -16.38 -16.96
CA VAL A 67 -13.47 -15.88 -16.31
C VAL A 67 -12.35 -16.88 -16.44
N VAL A 68 -11.20 -16.42 -16.95
CA VAL A 68 -10.02 -17.25 -17.17
C VAL A 68 -8.85 -16.78 -16.32
N GLY A 69 -7.95 -17.69 -15.95
CA GLY A 69 -6.79 -17.37 -15.12
C GLY A 69 -5.53 -17.09 -15.92
N ILE A 70 -4.69 -16.16 -15.45
CA ILE A 70 -3.30 -16.00 -15.89
C ILE A 70 -2.35 -15.85 -14.70
N ASP A 71 -1.05 -16.03 -14.96
CA ASP A 71 0.04 -15.67 -14.05
C ASP A 71 1.09 -14.87 -14.82
N ALA A 72 0.99 -13.53 -14.75
CA ALA A 72 1.97 -12.65 -15.36
C ALA A 72 3.23 -12.50 -14.50
N SER A 73 4.36 -12.19 -15.14
CA SER A 73 5.62 -11.92 -14.44
C SER A 73 5.54 -10.68 -13.53
N ILE A 74 6.41 -10.66 -12.51
CA ILE A 74 6.61 -9.46 -11.66
C ILE A 74 7.39 -8.39 -12.44
N PHE A 75 8.45 -8.81 -13.13
CA PHE A 75 9.23 -7.93 -14.00
C PHE A 75 8.47 -7.68 -15.29
N MET A 76 8.20 -6.41 -15.56
CA MET A 76 7.53 -5.93 -16.76
C MET A 76 8.35 -4.80 -17.38
N HIS A 77 8.20 -4.61 -18.69
CA HIS A 77 8.89 -3.54 -19.40
C HIS A 77 8.55 -2.17 -18.78
N PRO A 78 9.51 -1.25 -18.56
CA PRO A 78 9.27 0.03 -17.88
C PRO A 78 8.18 0.89 -18.52
N LEU A 79 8.04 0.81 -19.85
CA LEU A 79 6.98 1.51 -20.58
C LEU A 79 5.57 1.09 -20.16
N THR A 80 5.36 -0.11 -19.63
CA THR A 80 4.07 -0.51 -19.06
C THR A 80 3.66 0.40 -17.89
N TRP A 81 4.60 0.74 -17.02
CA TRP A 81 4.36 1.60 -15.85
C TRP A 81 4.26 3.08 -16.24
N LYS A 82 4.96 3.49 -17.30
CA LYS A 82 4.82 4.84 -17.86
C LYS A 82 3.46 5.01 -18.55
N ALA A 83 3.06 4.06 -19.38
CA ALA A 83 1.79 4.10 -20.10
C ALA A 83 0.57 4.03 -19.17
N SER A 84 0.67 3.29 -18.07
CA SER A 84 -0.37 3.23 -17.03
C SER A 84 -0.37 4.43 -16.08
N GLY A 85 0.60 5.35 -16.20
CA GLY A 85 0.72 6.53 -15.34
C GLY A 85 1.38 6.28 -13.99
N HIS A 86 1.74 5.05 -13.65
CA HIS A 86 2.35 4.72 -12.36
C HIS A 86 3.69 5.43 -12.11
N VAL A 87 4.48 5.66 -13.17
CA VAL A 87 5.76 6.40 -13.03
C VAL A 87 5.52 7.86 -12.62
N ASP A 88 4.43 8.47 -13.10
CA ASP A 88 4.19 9.91 -12.94
C ASP A 88 3.24 10.24 -11.79
N SER A 89 2.30 9.34 -11.47
CA SER A 89 1.18 9.62 -10.56
C SER A 89 1.10 8.71 -9.35
N PHE A 90 1.89 7.63 -9.28
CA PHE A 90 1.90 6.71 -8.14
C PHE A 90 2.83 7.20 -7.03
N ASN A 91 2.56 8.42 -6.56
CA ASN A 91 3.38 9.14 -5.59
C ASN A 91 2.58 9.53 -4.35
N ASP A 92 3.18 9.39 -3.17
CA ASP A 92 2.64 9.95 -1.93
C ASP A 92 3.31 11.32 -1.61
N PRO A 93 2.57 12.29 -1.06
CA PRO A 93 3.16 13.54 -0.58
C PRO A 93 3.93 13.28 0.72
N MET A 94 5.24 13.49 0.70
CA MET A 94 6.15 13.23 1.82
C MET A 94 6.71 14.51 2.41
N ILE A 95 6.83 14.54 3.74
CA ILE A 95 7.49 15.61 4.51
C ILE A 95 8.41 15.01 5.58
N ASP A 96 9.56 15.64 5.83
CA ASP A 96 10.47 15.23 6.91
C ASP A 96 10.51 16.27 8.02
N ASN A 97 10.74 15.83 9.24
CA ASN A 97 11.11 16.72 10.33
C ASN A 97 12.64 16.76 10.46
N ARG A 98 13.24 17.96 10.40
CA ARG A 98 14.69 18.15 10.38
C ARG A 98 15.38 17.70 11.67
N ASP A 99 14.68 17.79 12.80
CA ASP A 99 15.26 17.49 14.12
C ASP A 99 15.25 15.98 14.40
N SER A 100 14.12 15.32 14.16
CA SER A 100 13.96 13.87 14.35
C SER A 100 14.48 13.03 13.18
N LYS A 101 14.68 13.64 12.00
CA LYS A 101 15.01 12.97 10.73
C LYS A 101 13.99 11.90 10.31
N LYS A 102 12.79 11.90 10.91
CA LYS A 102 11.70 10.99 10.58
C LYS A 102 10.92 11.52 9.39
N ARG A 103 10.49 10.58 8.53
CA ARG A 103 9.68 10.84 7.34
C ARG A 103 8.23 10.54 7.65
N TYR A 104 7.35 11.39 7.17
CA TYR A 104 5.91 11.27 7.34
C TYR A 104 5.22 11.49 6.01
N ARG A 105 4.05 10.88 5.84
CA ARG A 105 3.14 11.27 4.77
C ARG A 105 2.39 12.53 5.20
N ALA A 106 2.37 13.53 4.34
CA ALA A 106 1.77 14.82 4.62
C ALA A 106 0.24 14.73 4.78
N ASP A 107 -0.40 13.88 3.99
CA ASP A 107 -1.84 13.61 4.07
C ASP A 107 -2.24 12.97 5.41
N THR A 108 -1.51 11.95 5.86
CA THR A 108 -1.77 11.24 7.12
C THR A 108 -1.66 12.17 8.32
N LEU A 109 -0.70 13.11 8.31
CA LEU A 109 -0.58 14.11 9.38
C LEU A 109 -1.84 15.01 9.47
N LEU A 110 -2.40 15.39 8.32
CA LEU A 110 -3.60 16.22 8.24
C LEU A 110 -4.85 15.41 8.61
N GLU A 111 -4.94 14.14 8.21
CA GLU A 111 -5.99 13.21 8.62
C GLU A 111 -6.01 12.99 10.13
N GLU A 112 -4.85 12.73 10.75
CA GLU A 112 -4.73 12.58 12.20
C GLU A 112 -5.14 13.87 12.92
N ARG A 113 -4.75 15.04 12.39
CA ARG A 113 -5.18 16.32 12.94
C ARG A 113 -6.68 16.54 12.81
N SER A 114 -7.28 16.15 11.68
CA SER A 114 -8.71 16.20 11.44
C SER A 114 -9.48 15.36 12.47
N ALA A 115 -9.05 14.11 12.70
CA ALA A 115 -9.64 13.25 13.72
C ALA A 115 -9.56 13.86 15.13
N LEU A 116 -8.43 14.47 15.49
CA LEU A 116 -8.30 15.18 16.78
C LEU A 116 -9.25 16.38 16.89
N LEU A 117 -9.52 17.09 15.80
CA LEU A 117 -10.50 18.19 15.80
C LEU A 117 -11.93 17.67 15.98
N GLU A 118 -12.28 16.54 15.36
CA GLU A 118 -13.58 15.88 15.56
C GLU A 118 -13.77 15.45 17.02
N ASP A 119 -12.76 14.82 17.63
CA ASP A 119 -12.78 14.43 19.05
C ASP A 119 -12.93 15.64 20.00
N GLN A 120 -12.47 16.82 19.57
CA GLN A 120 -12.62 18.09 20.29
C GLN A 120 -13.97 18.77 20.04
N GLY A 121 -14.88 18.15 19.29
CA GLY A 121 -16.18 18.71 18.93
C GLY A 121 -16.14 19.77 17.82
N LYS A 122 -15.01 19.91 17.11
CA LYS A 122 -14.79 20.89 16.04
C LYS A 122 -14.97 20.26 14.64
N ALA A 123 -16.11 19.60 14.43
CA ALA A 123 -16.38 18.86 13.20
C ALA A 123 -16.34 19.73 11.92
N ASP A 124 -16.77 20.99 11.99
CA ASP A 124 -16.74 21.91 10.84
C ASP A 124 -15.30 22.27 10.45
N GLU A 125 -14.40 22.48 11.42
CA GLU A 125 -12.98 22.75 11.17
C GLU A 125 -12.28 21.52 10.57
N ALA A 126 -12.60 20.32 11.09
CA ALA A 126 -12.08 19.05 10.58
C ALA A 126 -12.47 18.84 9.11
N LYS A 127 -13.75 19.04 8.78
CA LYS A 127 -14.26 18.94 7.41
C LYS A 127 -13.63 19.97 6.48
N ALA A 128 -13.46 21.21 6.93
CA ALA A 128 -12.81 22.27 6.15
C ALA A 128 -11.33 21.94 5.88
N LEU A 129 -10.62 21.34 6.84
CA LEU A 129 -9.25 20.90 6.69
C LEU A 129 -9.13 19.81 5.61
N MET A 130 -9.99 18.79 5.67
CA MET A 130 -10.01 17.70 4.69
C MET A 130 -10.35 18.19 3.28
N GLN A 131 -11.29 19.14 3.15
CA GLN A 131 -11.62 19.76 1.86
C GLN A 131 -10.46 20.58 1.30
N SER A 132 -9.76 21.34 2.16
CA SER A 132 -8.60 22.13 1.76
C SER A 132 -7.43 21.23 1.32
N MET A 133 -7.20 20.14 2.05
CA MET A 133 -6.21 19.12 1.68
C MET A 133 -6.53 18.49 0.33
N ALA A 134 -7.76 18.01 0.12
CA ALA A 134 -8.17 17.42 -1.16
C ALA A 134 -7.96 18.39 -2.32
N LYS A 135 -8.34 19.68 -2.15
CA LYS A 135 -8.14 20.71 -3.16
C LYS A 135 -6.66 20.94 -3.50
N CYS A 136 -5.78 20.98 -2.51
CA CYS A 136 -4.35 21.14 -2.73
C CYS A 136 -3.75 19.93 -3.46
N LEU A 137 -4.14 18.71 -3.08
CA LEU A 137 -3.66 17.49 -3.72
C LEU A 137 -4.15 17.36 -5.17
N ASP A 138 -5.42 17.64 -5.43
CA ASP A 138 -6.00 17.63 -6.78
C ASP A 138 -5.33 18.66 -7.71
N ALA A 139 -4.93 19.82 -7.15
CA ALA A 139 -4.21 20.87 -7.89
C ALA A 139 -2.70 20.63 -7.98
N GLY A 140 -2.15 19.60 -7.31
CA GLY A 140 -0.70 19.37 -7.22
C GLY A 140 0.06 20.44 -6.42
N ASP A 141 -0.63 21.23 -5.60
CA ASP A 141 -0.05 22.31 -4.80
C ASP A 141 0.56 21.78 -3.49
N LEU A 142 1.79 21.24 -3.59
CA LEU A 142 2.52 20.68 -2.46
C LEU A 142 2.92 21.73 -1.41
N GLU A 143 3.14 22.98 -1.83
CA GLU A 143 3.43 24.07 -0.89
C GLU A 143 2.17 24.42 -0.08
N GLY A 144 0.99 24.44 -0.73
CA GLY A 144 -0.28 24.56 -0.04
C GLY A 144 -0.47 23.48 1.03
N VAL A 145 -0.14 22.22 0.73
CA VAL A 145 -0.17 21.13 1.72
C VAL A 145 0.76 21.40 2.90
N ARG A 146 1.98 21.90 2.64
CA ARG A 146 2.92 22.29 3.71
C ARG A 146 2.37 23.42 4.58
N GLN A 147 1.79 24.44 3.96
CA GLN A 147 1.20 25.57 4.69
C GLN A 147 0.04 25.11 5.57
N LEU A 148 -0.79 24.16 5.12
CA LEU A 148 -1.83 23.56 5.96
C LEU A 148 -1.26 22.90 7.22
N ILE A 149 -0.15 22.16 7.10
CA ILE A 149 0.52 21.51 8.24
C ILE A 149 1.02 22.54 9.25
N ILE A 150 1.64 23.62 8.76
CA ILE A 150 2.17 24.70 9.60
C ILE A 150 1.02 25.47 10.28
N ASN A 151 -0.01 25.85 9.53
CA ASN A 151 -1.16 26.62 10.02
C ASN A 151 -1.95 25.86 11.09
N GLN A 152 -2.03 24.53 10.96
CA GLN A 152 -2.67 23.66 11.94
C GLN A 152 -1.79 23.36 13.16
N ASN A 153 -0.57 23.93 13.22
CA ASN A 153 0.42 23.72 14.27
C ASN A 153 0.70 22.24 14.54
N ILE A 154 0.77 21.43 13.48
CA ILE A 154 1.07 20.00 13.61
C ILE A 154 2.55 19.85 13.99
N THR A 155 2.81 19.21 15.13
CA THR A 155 4.16 18.92 15.61
C THR A 155 4.53 17.46 15.33
N CYS A 156 5.83 17.21 15.20
CA CYS A 156 6.35 15.86 15.04
C CYS A 156 6.07 15.04 16.31
N PRO A 157 5.46 13.84 16.22
CA PRO A 157 5.16 13.00 17.39
C PRO A 157 6.40 12.56 18.19
N VAL A 158 7.58 12.59 17.57
CA VAL A 158 8.83 12.12 18.18
C VAL A 158 9.61 13.27 18.83
N SER A 159 9.79 14.39 18.13
CA SER A 159 10.60 15.52 18.62
C SER A 159 9.77 16.65 19.21
N ASN A 160 8.44 16.63 19.05
CA ASN A 160 7.53 17.74 19.38
C ASN A 160 7.88 19.08 18.71
N THR A 161 8.70 19.06 17.65
CA THR A 161 9.08 20.25 16.89
C THR A 161 8.25 20.34 15.59
N SER A 162 8.03 21.57 15.12
CA SER A 162 7.37 21.88 13.85
C SER A 162 8.38 22.21 12.72
N ASN A 163 9.63 21.76 12.87
CA ASN A 163 10.71 22.02 11.92
C ASN A 163 10.61 21.10 10.69
N TRP A 164 9.60 21.38 9.85
CA TRP A 164 9.26 20.58 8.68
C TRP A 164 10.02 21.02 7.42
N THR A 165 10.42 20.06 6.58
CA THR A 165 10.95 20.33 5.23
C THR A 165 9.85 20.69 4.24
N GLU A 166 10.23 20.96 3.00
CA GLU A 166 9.30 21.02 1.87
C GLU A 166 8.63 19.66 1.65
N VAL A 167 7.38 19.71 1.17
CA VAL A 167 6.63 18.52 0.76
C VAL A 167 7.09 18.12 -0.64
N ARG A 168 7.42 16.85 -0.84
CA ARG A 168 7.85 16.30 -2.13
C ARG A 168 7.07 15.05 -2.48
N GLN A 169 6.91 14.78 -3.76
CA GLN A 169 6.35 13.52 -4.22
C GLN A 169 7.37 12.38 -4.05
N PHE A 170 6.90 11.27 -3.49
CA PHE A 170 7.70 10.05 -3.36
C PHE A 170 7.04 8.90 -4.09
N ASN A 171 7.72 8.37 -5.11
CA ASN A 171 7.22 7.25 -5.88
C ASN A 171 7.20 5.97 -5.04
N LEU A 172 6.04 5.31 -5.02
CA LEU A 172 5.81 4.11 -4.23
C LEU A 172 6.24 2.82 -4.95
N MET A 173 6.75 2.87 -6.18
CA MET A 173 7.28 1.68 -6.85
C MET A 173 8.70 1.40 -6.36
N PHE A 174 8.99 0.12 -6.16
CA PHE A 174 10.37 -0.33 -6.02
C PHE A 174 11.01 -0.39 -7.40
N SER A 175 12.17 0.24 -7.54
CA SER A 175 13.00 0.11 -8.74
C SER A 175 14.20 -0.79 -8.47
N THR A 176 14.64 -1.48 -9.51
CA THR A 176 15.88 -2.24 -9.55
C THR A 176 16.52 -2.08 -10.93
N GLN A 177 17.75 -2.56 -11.08
CA GLN A 177 18.50 -2.48 -12.32
C GLN A 177 18.71 -3.89 -12.87
N VAL A 178 18.47 -4.06 -14.17
CA VAL A 178 18.69 -5.32 -14.89
C VAL A 178 19.77 -5.09 -15.94
N GLY A 179 20.89 -5.77 -15.78
CA GLY A 179 22.04 -5.72 -16.69
C GLY A 179 23.22 -6.46 -16.11
N ALA A 180 24.06 -7.04 -16.97
CA ALA A 180 25.27 -7.75 -16.54
C ALA A 180 26.39 -6.79 -16.08
N VAL A 181 26.33 -5.53 -16.53
CA VAL A 181 27.29 -4.48 -16.22
C VAL A 181 26.50 -3.28 -15.70
N SER A 182 27.00 -2.63 -14.64
CA SER A 182 26.31 -1.52 -13.96
C SER A 182 26.08 -0.28 -14.85
N GLU A 183 26.89 -0.09 -15.89
CA GLU A 183 26.82 1.08 -16.78
C GLU A 183 25.70 0.96 -17.83
N ASP A 184 25.35 -0.25 -18.27
CA ASP A 184 24.28 -0.53 -19.24
C ASP A 184 23.00 -1.07 -18.60
N ALA A 185 22.90 -0.97 -17.27
CA ALA A 185 21.80 -1.58 -16.54
C ALA A 185 20.49 -0.80 -16.78
N SER A 186 19.49 -1.51 -17.29
CA SER A 186 18.16 -0.94 -17.54
C SER A 186 17.36 -0.87 -16.24
N LEU A 187 16.82 0.31 -15.94
CA LEU A 187 15.93 0.50 -14.80
C LEU A 187 14.63 -0.27 -15.03
N ILE A 188 14.26 -1.15 -14.09
CA ILE A 188 12.99 -1.87 -14.07
C ILE A 188 12.30 -1.65 -12.72
N TYR A 189 11.01 -1.94 -12.66
CA TYR A 189 10.20 -1.81 -11.45
C TYR A 189 9.64 -3.15 -11.03
N LEU A 190 9.52 -3.36 -9.72
CA LEU A 190 8.63 -4.39 -9.17
C LEU A 190 7.20 -3.89 -9.28
N ARG A 191 6.29 -4.72 -9.79
CA ARG A 191 4.90 -4.32 -10.01
C ARG A 191 4.19 -3.86 -8.72
N PRO A 192 3.53 -2.70 -8.71
CA PRO A 192 2.72 -2.22 -7.58
C PRO A 192 1.31 -2.81 -7.50
N GLU A 193 0.89 -3.51 -8.57
CA GLU A 193 -0.39 -4.20 -8.72
C GLU A 193 -0.29 -5.37 -9.71
N THR A 194 -1.31 -6.25 -9.77
CA THR A 194 -1.35 -7.38 -10.72
C THR A 194 -2.08 -7.06 -12.03
N ALA A 195 -2.93 -6.05 -12.05
CA ALA A 195 -3.82 -5.68 -13.16
C ALA A 195 -3.09 -5.40 -14.49
N GLN A 196 -1.93 -4.74 -14.46
CA GLN A 196 -1.18 -4.46 -15.70
C GLN A 196 -0.80 -5.75 -16.46
N GLY A 197 -0.52 -6.85 -15.75
CA GLY A 197 -0.26 -8.15 -16.35
C GLY A 197 -1.45 -8.71 -17.13
N ILE A 198 -2.67 -8.43 -16.65
CA ILE A 198 -3.93 -8.76 -17.32
C ILE A 198 -4.10 -7.91 -18.58
N PHE A 199 -3.93 -6.59 -18.47
CA PHE A 199 -4.14 -5.68 -19.60
C PHE A 199 -3.20 -5.96 -20.77
N VAL A 200 -1.91 -6.16 -20.51
CA VAL A 200 -0.93 -6.45 -21.59
C VAL A 200 -1.20 -7.79 -22.28
N ASN A 201 -1.84 -8.74 -21.60
CA ASN A 201 -2.16 -10.05 -22.14
C ASN A 201 -3.60 -10.20 -22.64
N PHE A 202 -4.42 -9.14 -22.60
CA PHE A 202 -5.82 -9.20 -22.97
C PHE A 202 -6.05 -9.87 -24.33
N LEU A 203 -5.32 -9.43 -25.37
CA LEU A 203 -5.44 -10.00 -26.71
C LEU A 203 -4.91 -11.43 -26.82
N ASN A 204 -3.87 -11.78 -26.07
CA ASN A 204 -3.33 -13.15 -26.04
C ASN A 204 -4.40 -14.09 -25.48
N VAL A 205 -4.96 -13.74 -24.32
CA VAL A 205 -5.98 -14.53 -23.63
C VAL A 205 -7.29 -14.61 -24.43
N GLN A 206 -7.77 -13.49 -24.95
CA GLN A 206 -8.99 -13.47 -25.77
C GLN A 206 -8.88 -14.41 -26.97
N LYS A 207 -7.75 -14.37 -27.68
CA LYS A 207 -7.54 -15.14 -28.91
C LYS A 207 -7.34 -16.63 -28.63
N THR A 208 -6.50 -16.98 -27.65
CA THR A 208 -6.20 -18.40 -27.35
C THR A 208 -7.35 -19.08 -26.61
N GLY A 209 -7.99 -18.38 -25.67
CA GLY A 209 -9.18 -18.85 -24.95
C GLY A 209 -10.48 -18.75 -25.76
N ARG A 210 -10.46 -18.11 -26.94
CA ARG A 210 -11.64 -17.85 -27.79
C ARG A 210 -12.78 -17.17 -27.02
N MET A 211 -12.42 -16.30 -26.09
CA MET A 211 -13.37 -15.66 -25.20
C MET A 211 -14.20 -14.60 -25.95
N LYS A 212 -15.50 -14.58 -25.69
CA LYS A 212 -16.41 -13.54 -26.17
C LYS A 212 -16.60 -12.49 -25.09
N ILE A 213 -16.65 -11.23 -25.49
CA ILE A 213 -16.94 -10.12 -24.56
C ILE A 213 -18.43 -10.20 -24.15
N PRO A 214 -18.76 -10.03 -22.85
CA PRO A 214 -17.86 -9.78 -21.73
C PRO A 214 -17.22 -11.06 -21.17
N PHE A 215 -15.93 -11.00 -20.85
CA PHE A 215 -15.18 -12.02 -20.13
C PHE A 215 -14.20 -11.36 -19.14
N GLY A 216 -13.84 -12.06 -18.07
CA GLY A 216 -12.88 -11.62 -17.06
C GLY A 216 -11.55 -12.38 -17.14
N ILE A 217 -10.50 -11.78 -16.59
CA ILE A 217 -9.20 -12.43 -16.46
C ILE A 217 -8.74 -12.28 -15.01
N ALA A 218 -8.67 -13.38 -14.27
CA ALA A 218 -8.24 -13.38 -12.90
C ALA A 218 -6.73 -13.65 -12.78
N GLN A 219 -6.08 -13.00 -11.81
CA GLN A 219 -4.69 -13.25 -11.44
C GLN A 219 -4.54 -13.23 -9.92
N ILE A 220 -3.74 -14.16 -9.40
CA ILE A 220 -3.22 -14.12 -8.03
C ILE A 220 -1.72 -13.92 -8.12
N GLY A 221 -1.16 -12.96 -7.38
CA GLY A 221 0.28 -12.82 -7.35
C GLY A 221 0.78 -11.73 -6.41
N LYS A 222 2.11 -11.69 -6.25
CA LYS A 222 2.77 -10.68 -5.42
C LYS A 222 2.74 -9.30 -6.07
N ALA A 223 2.60 -8.27 -5.25
CA ALA A 223 2.76 -6.86 -5.59
C ALA A 223 3.59 -6.16 -4.51
N PHE A 224 4.25 -5.07 -4.89
CA PHE A 224 5.23 -4.39 -4.07
C PHE A 224 4.95 -2.89 -4.02
N ARG A 225 4.81 -2.34 -2.81
CA ARG A 225 4.61 -0.91 -2.60
C ARG A 225 5.62 -0.41 -1.59
N ASN A 226 6.37 0.61 -1.92
CA ASN A 226 7.41 1.20 -1.08
C ASN A 226 6.79 2.09 0.00
N GLU A 227 5.93 1.48 0.81
CA GLU A 227 5.22 2.12 1.91
C GLU A 227 6.21 2.66 2.93
N ILE A 228 6.02 3.93 3.28
CA ILE A 228 6.94 4.68 4.14
C ILE A 228 6.63 4.39 5.61
N VAL A 229 5.34 4.25 5.94
CA VAL A 229 4.85 4.14 7.32
C VAL A 229 4.23 2.77 7.52
N ALA A 230 5.00 1.86 8.13
CA ALA A 230 4.49 0.58 8.59
C ALA A 230 3.68 0.80 9.87
N ARG A 231 2.35 0.84 9.73
CA ARG A 231 1.42 0.85 10.86
C ARG A 231 0.42 -0.28 10.68
N ASN A 232 -0.12 -0.76 11.81
CA ASN A 232 -1.21 -1.73 11.84
C ASN A 232 -0.82 -3.08 11.20
N PHE A 233 0.22 -3.76 11.67
CA PHE A 233 0.53 -5.15 11.32
C PHE A 233 0.50 -5.44 9.80
N ILE A 234 -0.25 -6.45 9.34
CA ILE A 234 -0.37 -6.84 7.92
C ILE A 234 -1.26 -5.92 7.07
N PHE A 235 -1.85 -4.84 7.64
CA PHE A 235 -2.69 -3.91 6.88
C PHE A 235 -1.88 -2.98 5.96
N ARG A 236 -0.62 -2.71 6.30
CA ARG A 236 0.32 -1.94 5.47
C ARG A 236 1.62 -2.70 5.31
N MET A 237 1.77 -3.37 4.17
CA MET A 237 2.92 -4.19 3.82
C MET A 237 3.63 -3.66 2.59
N ARG A 238 4.95 -3.88 2.51
CA ARG A 238 5.74 -3.55 1.32
C ARG A 238 5.71 -4.62 0.24
N GLU A 239 5.46 -5.85 0.65
CA GLU A 239 5.28 -7.02 -0.21
C GLU A 239 4.01 -7.74 0.25
N PHE A 240 3.07 -7.97 -0.66
CA PHE A 240 1.83 -8.68 -0.36
C PHE A 240 1.31 -9.41 -1.60
N GLU A 241 0.36 -10.32 -1.42
CA GLU A 241 -0.33 -10.98 -2.55
C GLU A 241 -1.70 -10.33 -2.77
N GLN A 242 -2.05 -10.12 -4.03
CA GLN A 242 -3.36 -9.64 -4.46
C GLN A 242 -4.08 -10.73 -5.26
N MET A 243 -5.40 -10.64 -5.27
CA MET A 243 -6.29 -11.47 -6.08
C MET A 243 -7.20 -10.50 -6.84
N GLU A 244 -6.88 -10.26 -8.12
CA GLU A 244 -7.53 -9.27 -8.98
C GLU A 244 -8.19 -9.97 -10.17
N MET A 245 -9.30 -9.41 -10.66
CA MET A 245 -10.06 -9.89 -11.83
C MET A 245 -10.58 -8.71 -12.63
#